data_AF-A0A0W0S5F3-F1
#
_entry.id   AF-A0A0W0S5F3-F1
#
_cell.length_a   1.000
_cell.length_b   1.000
_cell.length_c   1.000
_cell.angle_alpha   90.00
_cell.angle_beta   90.00
_cell.angle_gamma   90.00
#
_symmetry.space_group_name_H-M   'P 1'
#
loop_
_entity.id
_entity.type
_entity.pdbx_description
1 polymer ?
#
loop_
_entity_poly.entity_id
_entity_poly.type
_entity_poly.pdbx_seq_one_letter_code
_entity_poly.pdbx_strand_id
1 'polypeptide(L)'
;MQEKFNAKNRPPNLKEIIKGQDITQHYLDETNKKFKIYRYNNTIYAVRCDEQTSQPIDFVKMWNSHKGEKNRITEQEAYLGAGVFGKVYKKTEDKAVKFSNIDKNYRDHEEVKKNLDILNTKFLLKENKIEEFFVLGLWNIKKRNKDSDNKDDVFFYMPQIKKSPTNSLTEKTHRLMFDKSIWALKKLNELGYAHPDLANDCEHDSSQNIIETAEGMRFIDIDDGFKSKDGTNDVVIKDQWLYAYNNNYPPNNLTPDKWRSDIQEWYKNNPGKSLSDDPSTLLNFYNKKCFHYLNAL
;
A
#
# COMPACT_ATOMS: atom_id res chain seq x y z
N MET A 1 -22.77 -1.73 42.45
CA MET A 1 -21.36 -1.58 42.04
C MET A 1 -21.37 -1.34 40.53
N GLN A 2 -21.31 -0.08 40.10
CA GLN A 2 -21.33 0.27 38.67
C GLN A 2 -19.94 0.00 38.09
N GLU A 3 -19.85 -0.96 37.16
CA GLU A 3 -18.65 -1.16 36.34
C GLU A 3 -18.37 0.13 35.57
N LYS A 4 -17.28 0.82 35.95
CA LYS A 4 -16.72 1.90 35.13
C LYS A 4 -16.21 1.25 33.84
N PHE A 5 -17.03 1.32 32.78
CA PHE A 5 -16.58 1.04 31.42
C PHE A 5 -15.31 1.85 31.16
N ASN A 6 -14.19 1.15 31.04
CA ASN A 6 -12.89 1.76 30.84
C ASN A 6 -12.86 2.28 29.39
N ALA A 7 -13.21 3.56 29.20
CA ALA A 7 -13.29 4.23 27.89
C ALA A 7 -11.98 4.19 27.07
N LYS A 8 -10.88 3.68 27.63
CA LYS A 8 -9.57 3.53 27.00
C LYS A 8 -9.48 2.45 25.92
N ASN A 9 -10.42 1.51 25.82
CA ASN A 9 -10.31 0.36 24.90
C ASN A 9 -11.30 0.37 23.72
N ARG A 10 -12.10 1.43 23.54
CA ARG A 10 -12.98 1.54 22.37
C ARG A 10 -12.24 2.21 21.19
N PRO A 11 -12.48 1.80 19.94
CA PRO A 11 -12.02 2.54 18.78
C PRO A 11 -12.50 4.00 18.86
N PRO A 12 -11.64 4.99 18.57
CA PRO A 12 -12.05 6.39 18.61
C PRO A 12 -13.08 6.66 17.53
N ASN A 13 -13.99 7.59 17.79
CA ASN A 13 -14.91 8.08 16.77
C ASN A 13 -14.40 9.38 16.14
N LEU A 14 -15.02 9.77 15.02
CA LEU A 14 -14.63 10.95 14.26
C LEU A 14 -14.61 12.25 15.10
N LYS A 15 -15.59 12.43 16.00
CA LYS A 15 -15.68 13.62 16.87
C LYS A 15 -14.54 13.69 17.88
N GLU A 16 -13.96 12.56 18.25
CA GLU A 16 -12.76 12.50 19.11
C GLU A 16 -11.51 12.82 18.30
N ILE A 17 -11.37 12.25 17.11
CA ILE A 17 -10.20 12.40 16.24
C ILE A 17 -9.98 13.86 15.84
N ILE A 18 -11.02 14.58 15.44
CA ILE A 18 -10.91 15.98 14.99
C ILE A 18 -10.54 16.96 16.12
N LYS A 19 -10.65 16.53 17.39
CA LYS A 19 -10.16 17.29 18.56
C LYS A 19 -8.66 17.09 18.81
N GLY A 20 -8.03 16.18 18.07
CA GLY A 20 -6.59 15.96 18.12
C GLY A 20 -5.80 17.13 17.53
N GLN A 21 -4.47 16.99 17.53
CA GLN A 21 -3.59 17.98 16.90
C GLN A 21 -3.71 17.90 15.37
N ASP A 22 -4.19 18.97 14.74
CA ASP A 22 -4.13 19.12 13.27
C ASP A 22 -2.66 19.26 12.84
N ILE A 23 -2.23 18.39 11.94
CA ILE A 23 -0.90 18.38 11.34
C ILE A 23 -0.96 18.37 9.82
N THR A 24 -2.08 18.83 9.23
CA THR A 24 -2.35 18.81 7.79
C THR A 24 -1.24 19.50 7.00
N GLN A 25 -0.79 20.68 7.44
CA GLN A 25 0.29 21.45 6.82
C GLN A 25 1.66 20.73 6.76
N HIS A 26 1.82 19.59 7.45
CA HIS A 26 3.02 18.77 7.32
C HIS A 26 2.98 17.81 6.11
N TYR A 27 1.83 17.67 5.44
CA TYR A 27 1.60 16.68 4.37
C TYR A 27 0.84 17.25 3.17
N LEU A 28 -0.05 18.21 3.39
CA LEU A 28 -0.91 18.80 2.37
C LEU A 28 -0.77 20.32 2.41
N ASP A 29 -1.06 20.96 1.29
CA ASP A 29 -1.09 22.42 1.19
C ASP A 29 -2.41 23.00 1.71
N GLU A 30 -2.50 24.33 1.77
CA GLU A 30 -3.68 25.05 2.25
C GLU A 30 -4.82 25.06 1.23
N THR A 31 -4.55 24.71 -0.03
CA THR A 31 -5.56 24.71 -1.10
C THR A 31 -6.44 23.47 -1.06
N ASN A 32 -5.92 22.36 -0.53
CA ASN A 32 -6.70 21.14 -0.31
C ASN A 32 -7.82 21.35 0.73
N LYS A 33 -9.06 21.05 0.31
CA LYS A 33 -10.26 21.07 1.17
C LYS A 33 -10.80 19.68 1.50
N LYS A 34 -10.32 18.65 0.80
CA LYS A 34 -10.88 17.29 0.84
C LYS A 34 -10.38 16.48 2.03
N PHE A 35 -9.14 16.68 2.46
CA PHE A 35 -8.55 15.88 3.53
C PHE A 35 -7.92 16.73 4.63
N LYS A 36 -7.97 16.22 5.86
CA LYS A 36 -7.22 16.74 7.01
C LYS A 36 -6.50 15.62 7.73
N ILE A 37 -5.33 15.92 8.30
CA ILE A 37 -4.51 14.94 9.01
C ILE A 37 -4.45 15.30 10.49
N TYR A 38 -4.95 14.41 11.35
CA TYR A 38 -5.01 14.60 12.79
C TYR A 38 -4.13 13.62 13.53
N ARG A 39 -3.49 14.09 14.60
CA ARG A 39 -2.87 13.24 15.61
C ARG A 39 -3.75 13.19 16.84
N TYR A 40 -4.29 12.02 17.12
CA TYR A 40 -5.13 11.77 18.29
C TYR A 40 -4.65 10.52 19.01
N ASN A 41 -4.39 10.64 20.31
CA ASN A 41 -4.01 9.53 21.20
C ASN A 41 -2.89 8.64 20.61
N ASN A 42 -1.75 9.25 20.29
CA ASN A 42 -0.59 8.59 19.68
C ASN A 42 -0.88 7.85 18.35
N THR A 43 -1.93 8.23 17.63
CA THR A 43 -2.23 7.69 16.29
C THR A 43 -2.45 8.83 15.30
N ILE A 44 -1.95 8.65 14.08
CA ILE A 44 -2.20 9.56 12.95
C ILE A 44 -3.42 9.03 12.18
N TYR A 45 -4.37 9.91 11.94
CA TYR A 45 -5.57 9.66 11.15
C TYR A 45 -5.64 10.64 9.99
N ALA A 46 -6.11 10.16 8.85
CA ALA A 46 -6.61 11.02 7.80
C ALA A 46 -8.14 11.09 7.90
N VAL A 47 -8.69 12.29 7.77
CA VAL A 47 -10.12 12.58 7.80
C VAL A 47 -10.50 13.14 6.43
N ARG A 48 -11.51 12.54 5.80
CA ARG A 48 -12.11 13.05 4.57
C ARG A 48 -13.21 14.03 4.95
N CYS A 49 -13.19 15.18 4.31
CA CYS A 49 -14.15 16.26 4.49
C CYS A 49 -14.98 16.41 3.22
N ASP A 50 -16.22 16.86 3.40
CA ASP A 50 -17.06 17.31 2.32
C ASP A 50 -16.48 18.59 1.71
N GLU A 51 -16.28 18.62 0.40
CA GLU A 51 -15.60 19.74 -0.26
C GLU A 51 -16.41 21.05 -0.24
N GLN A 52 -17.74 20.95 -0.14
CA GLN A 52 -18.63 22.11 -0.15
C GLN A 52 -18.79 22.71 1.25
N THR A 53 -18.96 21.85 2.26
CA THR A 53 -19.28 22.26 3.64
C THR A 53 -18.08 22.22 4.58
N SER A 54 -16.95 21.65 4.14
CA SER A 54 -15.75 21.36 4.96
C SER A 54 -16.03 20.52 6.21
N GLN A 55 -17.18 19.86 6.28
CA GLN A 55 -17.54 19.00 7.41
C GLN A 55 -16.87 17.63 7.28
N PRO A 56 -16.36 17.06 8.39
CA PRO A 56 -15.73 15.76 8.37
C PRO A 56 -16.77 14.66 8.14
N ILE A 57 -16.50 13.77 7.17
CA ILE A 57 -17.39 12.68 6.75
C ILE A 57 -16.98 11.37 7.42
N ASP A 58 -15.72 10.98 7.26
CA ASP A 58 -15.16 9.74 7.78
C ASP A 58 -13.63 9.82 7.94
N PHE A 59 -13.01 8.74 8.44
CA PHE A 59 -11.58 8.72 8.75
C PHE A 59 -10.94 7.35 8.51
N VAL A 60 -9.64 7.33 8.27
CA VAL A 60 -8.79 6.14 8.18
C VAL A 60 -7.59 6.28 9.12
N LYS A 61 -7.11 5.16 9.67
CA LYS A 61 -5.86 5.13 10.44
C LYS A 61 -4.68 5.11 9.46
N MET A 62 -3.67 5.95 9.71
CA MET A 62 -2.45 5.98 8.92
C MET A 62 -1.32 5.20 9.60
N TRP A 63 -0.86 5.62 10.77
CA TRP A 63 0.17 4.92 11.56
C TRP A 63 0.17 5.38 13.03
N ASN A 64 0.85 4.63 13.91
CA ASN A 64 1.05 5.06 15.30
C ASN A 64 2.22 6.05 15.43
N SER A 65 2.06 7.04 16.31
CA SER A 65 2.99 8.14 16.55
C SER A 65 3.46 8.15 18.00
N HIS A 66 4.76 7.98 18.22
CA HIS A 66 5.40 8.07 19.54
C HIS A 66 5.91 9.48 19.90
N LYS A 67 5.24 10.54 19.42
CA LYS A 67 5.66 11.91 19.74
C LYS A 67 5.45 12.16 21.23
N GLY A 68 6.53 12.52 21.92
CA GLY A 68 6.55 12.73 23.37
C GLY A 68 7.11 11.54 24.16
N GLU A 69 7.35 10.39 23.52
CA GLU A 69 7.99 9.25 24.14
C GLU A 69 9.52 9.37 24.10
N LYS A 70 10.20 8.92 25.17
CA LYS A 70 11.66 9.05 25.34
C LYS A 70 12.47 7.96 24.62
N ASN A 71 11.83 6.91 24.11
CA ASN A 71 12.49 5.77 23.48
C ASN A 71 12.70 6.02 21.98
N ARG A 72 13.78 6.73 21.62
CA ARG A 72 14.22 6.83 20.22
C ARG A 72 15.19 5.70 19.92
N ILE A 73 14.93 4.98 18.83
CA ILE A 73 15.79 3.90 18.32
C ILE A 73 17.08 4.53 17.77
N THR A 74 18.23 3.92 18.03
CA THR A 74 19.53 4.41 17.57
C THR A 74 19.69 4.21 16.05
N GLU A 75 20.52 5.04 15.38
CA GLU A 75 20.64 5.01 13.91
C GLU A 75 21.14 3.67 13.34
N GLN A 76 22.00 2.95 14.07
CA GLN A 76 22.51 1.64 13.66
C GLN A 76 21.45 0.52 13.76
N GLU A 77 20.55 0.60 14.74
CA GLU A 77 19.41 -0.34 14.89
C GLU A 77 18.25 0.01 13.96
N ALA A 78 18.34 1.14 13.26
CA ALA A 78 17.25 1.69 12.48
C ALA A 78 17.23 1.26 11.01
N TYR A 79 18.30 0.75 10.40
CA TYR A 79 18.25 0.45 8.95
C TYR A 79 17.36 -0.75 8.63
N LEU A 80 16.37 -0.57 7.74
CA LEU A 80 15.44 -1.63 7.33
C LEU A 80 15.69 -2.14 5.90
N GLY A 81 16.28 -1.32 5.04
CA GLY A 81 16.57 -1.68 3.65
C GLY A 81 16.79 -0.46 2.75
N ALA A 82 17.17 -0.72 1.51
CA ALA A 82 17.32 0.30 0.48
C ALA A 82 16.88 -0.27 -0.87
N GLY A 83 16.33 0.61 -1.70
CA GLY A 83 16.04 0.35 -3.10
C GLY A 83 16.62 1.47 -3.96
N VAL A 84 16.30 1.44 -5.26
CA VAL A 84 16.73 2.46 -6.22
C VAL A 84 16.33 3.87 -5.76
N PHE A 85 15.11 4.02 -5.25
CA PHE A 85 14.51 5.32 -4.97
C PHE A 85 14.73 5.86 -3.55
N GLY A 86 15.39 5.09 -2.66
CA GLY A 86 15.62 5.57 -1.30
C GLY A 86 16.10 4.51 -0.31
N LYS A 87 16.37 4.98 0.91
CA LYS A 87 16.73 4.15 2.08
C LYS A 87 15.61 4.22 3.11
N VAL A 88 15.27 3.07 3.68
CA VAL A 88 14.20 2.91 4.67
C VAL A 88 14.81 2.65 6.04
N TYR A 89 14.31 3.37 7.04
CA TYR A 89 14.72 3.27 8.42
C TYR A 89 13.52 3.09 9.36
N LYS A 90 13.71 2.33 10.42
CA LYS A 90 12.86 2.23 11.60
C LYS A 90 12.91 3.55 12.35
N LYS A 91 11.80 4.28 12.37
CA LYS A 91 11.71 5.53 13.13
C LYS A 91 11.30 5.27 14.58
N THR A 92 10.39 4.34 14.78
CA THR A 92 9.85 3.82 16.05
C THR A 92 9.37 2.39 15.81
N GLU A 93 8.96 1.63 16.84
CA GLU A 93 8.48 0.24 16.69
C GLU A 93 7.28 0.06 15.74
N ASP A 94 6.49 1.11 15.56
CA ASP A 94 5.28 1.10 14.73
C ASP A 94 5.40 1.94 13.45
N LYS A 95 6.56 2.56 13.18
CA LYS A 95 6.71 3.52 12.08
C LYS A 95 8.05 3.41 11.38
N ALA A 96 8.01 3.27 10.06
CA ALA A 96 9.16 3.39 9.17
C ALA A 96 9.22 4.77 8.51
N VAL A 97 10.41 5.16 8.07
CA VAL A 97 10.68 6.38 7.31
C VAL A 97 11.55 6.05 6.10
N LYS A 98 11.15 6.48 4.89
CA LYS A 98 11.95 6.39 3.66
C LYS A 98 12.51 7.77 3.34
N PHE A 99 13.83 7.87 3.19
CA PHE A 99 14.51 9.03 2.65
C PHE A 99 14.78 8.77 1.18
N SER A 100 14.36 9.68 0.32
CA SER A 100 14.50 9.49 -1.11
C SER A 100 15.90 9.87 -1.60
N ASN A 101 16.40 9.13 -2.59
CA ASN A 101 17.69 9.37 -3.23
C ASN A 101 17.59 10.35 -4.42
N ILE A 102 16.38 10.78 -4.82
CA ILE A 102 16.17 11.64 -6.01
C ILE A 102 16.52 13.09 -5.66
N ASP A 103 17.25 13.75 -6.57
CA ASP A 103 17.75 15.13 -6.42
C ASP A 103 16.65 16.11 -5.96
N LYS A 104 17.02 16.99 -5.03
CA LYS A 104 16.12 17.94 -4.35
C LYS A 104 15.59 19.02 -5.30
N ASN A 105 16.25 19.22 -6.45
CA ASN A 105 15.93 20.26 -7.44
C ASN A 105 14.68 19.98 -8.31
N TYR A 106 14.08 18.78 -8.20
CA TYR A 106 12.95 18.36 -9.06
C TYR A 106 11.57 18.33 -8.36
N ARG A 107 11.45 18.84 -7.13
CA ARG A 107 10.33 18.49 -6.21
C ARG A 107 9.38 19.62 -5.82
N ASP A 108 9.21 20.65 -6.63
CA ASP A 108 8.20 21.65 -6.29
C ASP A 108 6.79 21.06 -6.49
N HIS A 109 6.18 20.63 -5.38
CA HIS A 109 4.77 20.23 -5.20
C HIS A 109 4.33 18.82 -5.62
N GLU A 110 5.21 17.94 -6.12
CA GLU A 110 4.80 16.57 -6.49
C GLU A 110 4.34 15.73 -5.29
N GLU A 111 4.94 15.90 -4.11
CA GLU A 111 4.60 15.11 -2.93
C GLU A 111 3.20 15.41 -2.39
N VAL A 112 2.69 16.64 -2.57
CA VAL A 112 1.30 16.96 -2.23
C VAL A 112 0.35 16.15 -3.12
N LYS A 113 0.61 16.09 -4.43
CA LYS A 113 -0.19 15.30 -5.37
C LYS A 113 -0.15 13.81 -5.02
N LYS A 114 1.04 13.26 -4.78
CA LYS A 114 1.22 11.85 -4.34
C LYS A 114 0.44 11.57 -3.06
N ASN A 115 0.52 12.46 -2.07
CA ASN A 115 -0.25 12.33 -0.83
C ASN A 115 -1.76 12.33 -1.07
N LEU A 116 -2.27 13.20 -1.94
CA LEU A 116 -3.70 13.22 -2.29
C LEU A 116 -4.13 11.92 -2.98
N ASP A 117 -3.32 11.40 -3.90
CA ASP A 117 -3.59 10.13 -4.59
C ASP A 117 -3.58 8.94 -3.62
N ILE A 118 -2.62 8.90 -2.70
CA ILE A 118 -2.56 7.90 -1.62
C ILE A 118 -3.79 8.03 -0.70
N LEU A 119 -4.20 9.23 -0.32
CA LEU A 119 -5.37 9.43 0.54
C LEU A 119 -6.65 8.97 -0.16
N ASN A 120 -6.87 9.37 -1.41
CA ASN A 120 -8.02 8.94 -2.20
C ASN A 120 -8.11 7.41 -2.25
N THR A 121 -7.00 6.76 -2.58
CA THR A 121 -6.95 5.30 -2.67
C THR A 121 -7.06 4.63 -1.31
N LYS A 122 -6.48 5.18 -0.24
CA LYS A 122 -6.60 4.65 1.13
C LYS A 122 -8.05 4.55 1.60
N PHE A 123 -8.87 5.58 1.34
CA PHE A 123 -10.30 5.55 1.64
C PHE A 123 -11.03 4.52 0.78
N LEU A 124 -10.71 4.43 -0.52
CA LEU A 124 -11.28 3.43 -1.42
C LEU A 124 -10.98 1.98 -0.95
N LEU A 125 -9.75 1.71 -0.50
CA LEU A 125 -9.37 0.40 0.04
C LEU A 125 -10.16 0.05 1.31
N LYS A 126 -10.39 1.04 2.19
CA LYS A 126 -11.22 0.87 3.38
C LYS A 126 -12.67 0.54 3.02
N GLU A 127 -13.25 1.28 2.07
CA GLU A 127 -14.62 1.06 1.57
C GLU A 127 -14.80 -0.36 1.00
N ASN A 128 -13.73 -0.90 0.40
CA ASN A 128 -13.70 -2.25 -0.18
C ASN A 128 -13.15 -3.34 0.78
N LYS A 129 -12.82 -3.00 2.04
CA LYS A 129 -12.32 -3.92 3.06
C LYS A 129 -11.06 -4.70 2.65
N ILE A 130 -10.13 -4.02 1.98
CA ILE A 130 -8.84 -4.58 1.55
C ILE A 130 -7.65 -3.74 2.02
N GLU A 131 -7.90 -2.74 2.88
CA GLU A 131 -6.90 -1.78 3.36
C GLU A 131 -5.71 -2.46 4.05
N GLU A 132 -5.95 -3.49 4.85
CA GLU A 132 -4.91 -4.14 5.64
C GLU A 132 -3.82 -4.81 4.78
N PHE A 133 -4.07 -5.09 3.51
CA PHE A 133 -3.10 -5.74 2.62
C PHE A 133 -2.07 -4.77 2.05
N PHE A 134 -2.27 -3.45 2.14
CA PHE A 134 -1.43 -2.45 1.50
C PHE A 134 -0.82 -1.47 2.50
N VAL A 135 0.50 -1.33 2.48
CA VAL A 135 1.24 -0.45 3.38
C VAL A 135 1.40 0.92 2.74
N LEU A 136 0.48 1.80 3.08
CA LEU A 136 0.46 3.18 2.60
C LEU A 136 0.94 4.14 3.69
N GLY A 137 1.52 5.25 3.26
CA GLY A 137 2.11 6.28 4.09
C GLY A 137 1.87 7.67 3.51
N LEU A 138 2.58 8.69 4.00
CA LEU A 138 2.56 10.03 3.40
C LEU A 138 3.95 10.66 3.43
N TRP A 139 4.24 11.44 2.39
CA TRP A 139 5.41 12.31 2.32
C TRP A 139 5.25 13.50 3.24
N ASN A 140 6.18 13.66 4.16
CA ASN A 140 6.28 14.85 5.00
C ASN A 140 6.93 15.98 4.19
N ILE A 141 6.20 17.06 4.01
CA ILE A 141 6.62 18.24 3.24
C ILE A 141 6.94 19.45 4.13
N LYS A 142 7.01 19.24 5.45
CA LYS A 142 7.23 20.33 6.39
C LYS A 142 8.62 20.93 6.14
N LYS A 143 8.68 22.17 5.65
CA LYS A 143 9.91 22.96 5.59
C LYS A 143 10.47 23.12 7.01
N ARG A 144 11.73 22.74 7.22
CA ARG A 144 12.46 23.08 8.46
C ARG A 144 12.95 24.52 8.32
N ASN A 145 13.00 25.26 9.44
CA ASN A 145 13.43 26.66 9.43
C ASN A 145 14.80 26.80 8.74
N LYS A 146 14.95 27.86 7.94
CA LYS A 146 16.13 28.16 7.11
C LYS A 146 17.44 28.31 7.90
N ASP A 147 17.38 28.41 9.22
CA ASP A 147 18.53 28.60 10.11
C ASP A 147 19.16 27.28 10.60
N SER A 148 18.63 26.12 10.18
CA SER A 148 19.31 24.84 10.40
C SER A 148 20.00 24.41 9.12
N ASP A 149 21.31 24.10 9.19
CA ASP A 149 22.11 23.53 8.09
C ASP A 149 21.54 22.22 7.48
N ASN A 150 20.43 21.70 8.02
CA ASN A 150 19.65 20.60 7.46
C ASN A 150 18.53 21.11 6.54
N LYS A 151 18.91 21.39 5.29
CA LYS A 151 18.02 21.72 4.15
C LYS A 151 16.95 20.66 3.94
N ASP A 152 15.68 21.07 3.90
CA ASP A 152 14.55 20.43 3.20
C ASP A 152 14.63 18.90 3.03
N ASP A 153 14.49 18.16 4.13
CA ASP A 153 14.37 16.70 4.05
C ASP A 153 12.89 16.34 3.94
N VAL A 154 12.46 16.12 2.70
CA VAL A 154 11.21 15.43 2.39
C VAL A 154 11.42 13.94 2.61
N PHE A 155 10.58 13.32 3.44
CA PHE A 155 10.66 11.88 3.76
C PHE A 155 9.27 11.28 3.88
N PHE A 156 9.15 9.99 3.55
CA PHE A 156 7.89 9.27 3.57
C PHE A 156 7.71 8.52 4.90
N TYR A 157 6.62 8.75 5.62
CA TYR A 157 6.26 7.98 6.81
C TYR A 157 5.22 6.92 6.48
N MET A 158 5.44 5.70 6.96
CA MET A 158 4.50 4.58 6.81
C MET A 158 4.50 3.69 8.05
N PRO A 159 3.47 2.83 8.25
CA PRO A 159 3.50 1.78 9.27
C PRO A 159 4.77 0.94 9.16
N GLN A 160 5.41 0.65 10.29
CA GLN A 160 6.44 -0.38 10.29
C GLN A 160 5.78 -1.76 10.27
N ILE A 161 6.16 -2.57 9.28
CA ILE A 161 5.75 -3.97 9.21
C ILE A 161 6.79 -4.85 9.90
N LYS A 162 6.31 -5.73 10.79
CA LYS A 162 7.13 -6.75 11.43
C LYS A 162 7.08 -8.03 10.60
N LYS A 163 8.20 -8.39 9.98
CA LYS A 163 8.34 -9.64 9.23
C LYS A 163 8.12 -10.82 10.17
N SER A 164 7.39 -11.83 9.73
CA SER A 164 7.34 -13.12 10.41
C SER A 164 8.75 -13.71 10.49
N PRO A 165 9.08 -14.47 11.56
CA PRO A 165 10.31 -15.24 11.60
C PRO A 165 10.35 -16.23 10.43
N THR A 166 11.53 -16.41 9.84
CA THR A 166 11.77 -17.38 8.77
C THR A 166 11.29 -18.78 9.20
N ASN A 167 10.58 -19.49 8.32
CA ASN A 167 10.04 -20.84 8.54
C ASN A 167 8.99 -20.97 9.66
N SER A 168 8.37 -19.86 10.10
CA SER A 168 7.34 -19.92 11.15
C SER A 168 5.98 -20.46 10.67
N LEU A 169 5.73 -20.46 9.35
CA LEU A 169 4.48 -20.92 8.76
C LEU A 169 4.67 -22.24 7.99
N THR A 170 3.67 -23.11 8.09
CA THR A 170 3.54 -24.25 7.18
C THR A 170 3.24 -23.77 5.76
N GLU A 171 3.63 -24.53 4.73
CA GLU A 171 3.33 -24.23 3.32
C GLU A 171 1.82 -23.97 3.11
N LYS A 172 0.96 -24.77 3.75
CA LYS A 172 -0.50 -24.61 3.68
C LYS A 172 -0.96 -23.25 4.24
N THR A 173 -0.42 -22.84 5.38
CA THR A 173 -0.76 -21.55 6.01
C THR A 173 -0.24 -20.39 5.18
N HIS A 174 1.01 -20.47 4.73
CA HIS A 174 1.64 -19.48 3.86
C HIS A 174 0.79 -19.27 2.60
N ARG A 175 0.42 -20.37 1.93
CA ARG A 175 -0.42 -20.33 0.74
C ARG A 175 -1.78 -19.70 0.99
N LEU A 176 -2.47 -20.06 2.07
CA LEU A 176 -3.75 -19.44 2.43
C LEU A 176 -3.63 -17.92 2.66
N MET A 177 -2.55 -17.46 3.28
CA MET A 177 -2.30 -16.03 3.48
C MET A 177 -1.99 -15.31 2.16
N PHE A 178 -1.21 -15.94 1.29
CA PHE A 178 -0.89 -15.43 -0.03
C PHE A 178 -2.15 -15.33 -0.92
N ASP A 179 -2.94 -16.40 -0.98
CA ASP A 179 -4.22 -16.47 -1.68
C ASP A 179 -5.13 -15.29 -1.31
N LYS A 180 -5.27 -14.99 0.00
CA LYS A 180 -6.04 -13.83 0.48
C LYS A 180 -5.48 -12.49 -0.01
N SER A 181 -4.16 -12.31 0.00
CA SER A 181 -3.55 -11.09 -0.52
C SER A 181 -3.72 -10.93 -2.03
N ILE A 182 -3.71 -12.03 -2.77
CA ILE A 182 -3.95 -12.00 -4.22
C ILE A 182 -5.41 -11.66 -4.54
N TRP A 183 -6.37 -12.13 -3.73
CA TRP A 183 -7.75 -11.65 -3.83
C TRP A 183 -7.88 -10.15 -3.59
N ALA A 184 -7.17 -9.61 -2.59
CA ALA A 184 -7.14 -8.17 -2.34
C ALA A 184 -6.49 -7.39 -3.51
N LEU A 185 -5.41 -7.92 -4.09
CA LEU A 185 -4.76 -7.35 -5.28
C LEU A 185 -5.67 -7.40 -6.51
N LYS A 186 -6.37 -8.51 -6.75
CA LYS A 186 -7.38 -8.63 -7.80
C LYS A 186 -8.47 -7.58 -7.62
N LYS A 187 -8.95 -7.37 -6.39
CA LYS A 187 -9.96 -6.34 -6.11
C LYS A 187 -9.44 -4.93 -6.39
N LEU A 188 -8.18 -4.64 -6.04
CA LEU A 188 -7.51 -3.38 -6.42
C LEU A 188 -7.48 -3.20 -7.95
N ASN A 189 -7.13 -4.26 -8.69
CA ASN A 189 -7.07 -4.27 -10.15
C ASN A 189 -8.43 -4.03 -10.81
N GLU A 190 -9.50 -4.64 -10.27
CA GLU A 190 -10.89 -4.39 -10.68
C GLU A 190 -11.30 -2.92 -10.47
N LEU A 191 -10.84 -2.29 -9.38
CA LEU A 191 -11.05 -0.87 -9.10
C LEU A 191 -10.25 0.06 -10.02
N GLY A 192 -9.42 -0.49 -10.92
CA GLY A 192 -8.64 0.25 -11.90
C GLY A 192 -7.26 0.71 -11.40
N TYR A 193 -6.75 0.07 -10.34
CA TYR A 193 -5.45 0.38 -9.76
C TYR A 193 -4.51 -0.83 -9.79
N ALA A 194 -3.21 -0.57 -9.88
CA ALA A 194 -2.18 -1.59 -9.79
C ALA A 194 -1.06 -1.14 -8.85
N HIS A 195 -0.44 -2.12 -8.21
CA HIS A 195 0.83 -1.91 -7.53
C HIS A 195 1.87 -1.38 -8.52
N PRO A 196 2.64 -0.33 -8.19
CA PRO A 196 3.55 0.31 -9.13
C PRO A 196 4.71 -0.59 -9.55
N ASP A 197 5.17 -1.46 -8.64
CA ASP A 197 6.37 -2.28 -8.84
C ASP A 197 6.22 -3.70 -8.28
N LEU A 198 5.16 -4.42 -8.67
CA LEU A 198 4.96 -5.82 -8.21
C LEU A 198 5.11 -6.81 -9.36
N ALA A 199 4.24 -6.68 -10.36
CA ALA A 199 4.27 -7.45 -11.59
C ALA A 199 3.60 -6.59 -12.67
N ASN A 200 4.43 -5.88 -13.46
CA ASN A 200 3.96 -4.91 -14.45
C ASN A 200 3.81 -5.53 -15.85
N ASP A 201 4.11 -6.80 -15.98
CA ASP A 201 3.90 -7.67 -17.11
C ASP A 201 4.10 -9.10 -16.60
N CYS A 202 4.01 -10.11 -17.48
CA CYS A 202 4.16 -11.50 -17.07
C CYS A 202 5.61 -11.91 -16.74
N GLU A 203 6.63 -11.15 -17.17
CA GLU A 203 8.05 -11.41 -16.90
C GLU A 203 8.55 -10.66 -15.66
N HIS A 204 7.93 -9.52 -15.33
CA HIS A 204 8.27 -8.76 -14.14
C HIS A 204 7.78 -9.45 -12.87
N ASP A 205 8.72 -9.82 -12.00
CA ASP A 205 8.47 -10.29 -10.64
C ASP A 205 9.28 -9.46 -9.63
N SER A 206 8.56 -8.76 -8.75
CA SER A 206 9.11 -8.04 -7.61
C SER A 206 8.55 -8.58 -6.30
N SER A 207 8.65 -9.90 -6.10
CA SER A 207 8.23 -10.60 -4.88
C SER A 207 8.83 -10.03 -3.58
N GLN A 208 9.95 -9.31 -3.63
CA GLN A 208 10.50 -8.56 -2.49
C GLN A 208 9.56 -7.48 -1.94
N ASN A 209 8.59 -7.02 -2.73
CA ASN A 209 7.57 -6.05 -2.33
C ASN A 209 6.36 -6.70 -1.62
N ILE A 210 6.42 -8.01 -1.36
CA ILE A 210 5.48 -8.75 -0.52
C ILE A 210 6.17 -9.12 0.79
N ILE A 211 5.61 -8.67 1.91
CA ILE A 211 6.10 -9.00 3.25
C ILE A 211 5.13 -9.95 3.95
N GLU A 212 5.65 -11.09 4.39
CA GLU A 212 4.96 -11.99 5.32
C GLU A 212 4.95 -11.42 6.74
N THR A 213 3.77 -11.39 7.35
CA THR A 213 3.55 -10.99 8.75
C THR A 213 2.72 -12.04 9.47
N ALA A 214 2.68 -11.97 10.81
CA ALA A 214 1.84 -12.84 11.62
C ALA A 214 0.35 -12.77 11.26
N GLU A 215 -0.10 -11.63 10.70
CA GLU A 215 -1.49 -11.34 10.35
C GLU A 215 -1.79 -11.58 8.86
N GLY A 216 -0.80 -11.99 8.06
CA GLY A 216 -0.92 -12.21 6.62
C GLY A 216 0.11 -11.46 5.78
N MET A 217 -0.04 -11.54 4.46
CA MET A 217 0.85 -10.86 3.51
C MET A 217 0.50 -9.37 3.37
N ARG A 218 1.52 -8.53 3.16
CA ARG A 218 1.42 -7.08 3.00
C ARG A 218 2.22 -6.62 1.78
N PHE A 219 1.63 -5.79 0.93
CA PHE A 219 2.31 -5.13 -0.18
C PHE A 219 2.95 -3.82 0.27
N ILE A 220 4.21 -3.60 -0.10
CA ILE A 220 5.02 -2.41 0.26
C ILE A 220 5.60 -1.73 -0.98
N ASP A 221 6.31 -0.62 -0.79
CA ASP A 221 6.90 0.18 -1.88
C ASP A 221 5.83 0.84 -2.77
N ILE A 222 4.86 1.46 -2.10
CA ILE A 222 3.73 2.20 -2.69
C ILE A 222 3.82 3.67 -2.24
N ASP A 223 5.03 4.23 -2.13
CA ASP A 223 5.27 5.60 -1.68
C ASP A 223 4.87 6.67 -2.71
N ASP A 224 4.77 6.30 -3.98
CA ASP A 224 4.21 7.14 -5.04
C ASP A 224 2.70 6.95 -5.24
N GLY A 225 2.07 6.05 -4.47
CA GLY A 225 0.70 5.62 -4.69
C GLY A 225 0.60 4.48 -5.71
N PHE A 226 -0.64 4.13 -6.07
CA PHE A 226 -0.91 3.09 -7.07
C PHE A 226 -0.85 3.65 -8.48
N LYS A 227 -0.44 2.82 -9.44
CA LYS A 227 -0.69 3.09 -10.86
C LYS A 227 -2.20 3.06 -11.09
N SER A 228 -2.72 4.05 -11.80
CA SER A 228 -4.15 4.13 -12.17
C SER A 228 -4.30 4.02 -13.68
N LYS A 229 -5.47 3.60 -14.16
CA LYS A 229 -5.81 3.66 -15.58
C LYS A 229 -5.77 5.11 -16.10
N ASP A 230 -4.80 5.43 -16.92
CA ASP A 230 -4.68 6.68 -17.69
C ASP A 230 -4.66 6.45 -19.22
N GLY A 231 -5.11 5.26 -19.66
CA GLY A 231 -5.30 4.91 -21.06
C GLY A 231 -4.15 4.12 -21.70
N THR A 232 -4.48 3.41 -22.78
CA THR A 232 -3.66 2.49 -23.60
C THR A 232 -3.02 1.26 -22.95
N ASN A 233 -2.85 1.18 -21.62
CA ASN A 233 -2.27 -0.01 -20.96
C ASN A 233 -3.13 -0.61 -19.82
N ASP A 234 -4.45 -0.61 -20.02
CA ASP A 234 -5.45 -1.15 -19.07
C ASP A 234 -5.29 -2.64 -18.76
N VAL A 235 -4.69 -3.41 -19.67
CA VAL A 235 -4.57 -4.88 -19.55
C VAL A 235 -3.66 -5.26 -18.39
N VAL A 236 -2.47 -4.66 -18.32
CA VAL A 236 -1.50 -4.89 -17.26
C VAL A 236 -2.10 -4.57 -15.89
N ILE A 237 -2.82 -3.45 -15.78
CA ILE A 237 -3.44 -3.05 -14.52
C ILE A 237 -4.46 -4.09 -14.07
N LYS A 238 -5.29 -4.61 -15.00
CA LYS A 238 -6.35 -5.56 -14.68
C LYS A 238 -5.81 -6.96 -14.34
N ASP A 239 -4.77 -7.41 -15.01
CA ASP A 239 -4.23 -8.77 -14.89
C ASP A 239 -3.00 -8.90 -13.99
N GLN A 240 -2.53 -7.83 -13.34
CA GLN A 240 -1.38 -7.87 -12.44
C GLN A 240 -1.47 -8.97 -11.36
N TRP A 241 -2.65 -9.18 -10.77
CA TRP A 241 -2.85 -10.24 -9.78
C TRP A 241 -2.57 -11.64 -10.33
N LEU A 242 -2.86 -11.87 -11.62
CA LEU A 242 -2.65 -13.15 -12.28
C LEU A 242 -1.15 -13.43 -12.44
N TYR A 243 -0.37 -12.40 -12.81
CA TYR A 243 1.08 -12.50 -12.92
C TYR A 243 1.72 -12.76 -11.56
N ALA A 244 1.32 -11.98 -10.55
CA ALA A 244 1.81 -12.15 -9.18
C ALA A 244 1.52 -13.56 -8.64
N TYR A 245 0.34 -14.12 -8.93
CA TYR A 245 -0.01 -15.48 -8.52
C TYR A 245 0.87 -16.54 -9.19
N ASN A 246 0.97 -16.52 -10.52
CA ASN A 246 1.67 -17.56 -11.27
C ASN A 246 3.21 -17.47 -11.15
N ASN A 247 3.77 -16.29 -10.86
CA ASN A 247 5.19 -16.17 -10.49
C ASN A 247 5.52 -16.91 -9.17
N ASN A 248 4.62 -16.85 -8.19
CA ASN A 248 4.83 -17.47 -6.87
C ASN A 248 4.39 -18.94 -6.82
N TYR A 249 3.34 -19.30 -7.57
CA TYR A 249 2.79 -20.65 -7.65
C TYR A 249 2.56 -21.05 -9.11
N PRO A 250 3.64 -21.30 -9.87
CA PRO A 250 3.53 -21.69 -11.26
C PRO A 250 2.81 -23.04 -11.39
N PRO A 251 2.18 -23.33 -12.55
CA PRO A 251 1.53 -24.61 -12.77
C PRO A 251 2.54 -25.77 -12.76
N ASN A 252 2.39 -26.70 -11.82
CA ASN A 252 3.30 -27.86 -11.61
C ASN A 252 3.53 -28.78 -12.82
N ASN A 253 2.70 -28.68 -13.87
CA ASN A 253 2.68 -29.62 -15.00
C ASN A 253 3.22 -29.02 -16.31
N LEU A 254 3.79 -27.81 -16.27
CA LEU A 254 4.38 -27.15 -17.43
C LEU A 254 5.83 -26.76 -17.15
N THR A 255 6.60 -26.52 -18.20
CA THR A 255 7.85 -25.76 -18.10
C THR A 255 7.55 -24.47 -17.32
N PRO A 256 8.36 -24.09 -16.30
CA PRO A 256 8.03 -22.99 -15.38
C PRO A 256 7.55 -21.69 -16.03
N ASP A 257 7.98 -21.42 -17.27
CA ASP A 257 7.70 -20.17 -17.98
C ASP A 257 6.60 -20.30 -19.05
N LYS A 258 6.06 -21.49 -19.29
CA LYS A 258 5.11 -21.71 -20.40
C LYS A 258 3.82 -20.89 -20.27
N TRP A 259 3.35 -20.68 -19.03
CA TRP A 259 2.17 -19.84 -18.78
C TRP A 259 2.36 -18.40 -19.28
N ARG A 260 3.59 -17.88 -19.28
CA ARG A 260 3.91 -16.54 -19.79
C ARG A 260 3.71 -16.48 -21.29
N SER A 261 4.25 -17.45 -22.02
CA SER A 261 4.09 -17.54 -23.48
C SER A 261 2.62 -17.70 -23.88
N ASP A 262 1.88 -18.56 -23.17
CA ASP A 262 0.46 -18.80 -23.40
C ASP A 262 -0.39 -17.52 -23.20
N ILE A 263 -0.09 -16.73 -22.16
CA ILE A 263 -0.72 -15.42 -21.92
C ILE A 263 -0.34 -14.40 -23.00
N GLN A 264 0.95 -14.28 -23.31
CA GLN A 264 1.46 -13.31 -24.28
C GLN A 264 0.84 -13.55 -25.68
N GLU A 265 0.73 -14.82 -26.08
CA GLU A 265 0.07 -15.20 -27.32
C GLU A 265 -1.42 -14.80 -27.31
N TRP A 266 -2.10 -14.98 -26.18
CA TRP A 266 -3.50 -14.55 -26.06
C TRP A 266 -3.66 -13.03 -26.18
N TYR A 267 -2.83 -12.22 -25.51
CA TYR A 267 -2.90 -10.77 -25.64
C TYR A 267 -2.56 -10.29 -27.06
N LYS A 268 -1.60 -10.94 -27.72
CA LYS A 268 -1.27 -10.65 -29.13
C LYS A 268 -2.48 -10.88 -30.05
N ASN A 269 -3.27 -11.92 -29.77
CA ASN A 269 -4.47 -12.25 -30.53
C ASN A 269 -5.73 -11.50 -30.03
N ASN A 270 -5.67 -10.85 -28.87
CA ASN A 270 -6.78 -10.11 -28.26
C ASN A 270 -6.35 -8.71 -27.77
N PRO A 271 -5.95 -7.80 -28.68
CA PRO A 271 -5.43 -6.49 -28.29
C PRO A 271 -6.42 -5.70 -27.42
N GLY A 272 -5.92 -5.11 -26.33
CA GLY A 272 -6.70 -4.29 -25.41
C GLY A 272 -7.67 -5.05 -24.51
N LYS A 273 -7.74 -6.38 -24.60
CA LYS A 273 -8.53 -7.22 -23.69
C LYS A 273 -7.67 -7.77 -22.56
N SER A 274 -8.27 -7.90 -21.39
CA SER A 274 -7.67 -8.54 -20.21
C SER A 274 -8.33 -9.87 -19.90
N LEU A 275 -7.57 -10.83 -19.40
CA LEU A 275 -8.08 -12.14 -18.97
C LEU A 275 -9.03 -12.00 -17.78
N SER A 276 -8.84 -11.02 -16.92
CA SER A 276 -9.73 -10.72 -15.78
C SER A 276 -11.13 -10.28 -16.20
N ASP A 277 -11.27 -9.73 -17.40
CA ASP A 277 -12.57 -9.32 -17.95
C ASP A 277 -13.23 -10.46 -18.77
N ASP A 278 -12.53 -11.59 -18.95
CA ASP A 278 -13.03 -12.79 -19.63
C ASP A 278 -12.85 -14.04 -18.74
N PRO A 279 -13.75 -14.23 -17.75
CA PRO A 279 -13.70 -15.38 -16.84
C PRO A 279 -13.75 -16.73 -17.57
N SER A 280 -14.39 -16.79 -18.74
CA SER A 280 -14.52 -18.02 -19.52
C SER A 280 -13.17 -18.45 -20.10
N THR A 281 -12.42 -17.49 -20.63
CA THR A 281 -11.06 -17.72 -21.12
C THR A 281 -10.12 -18.05 -19.97
N LEU A 282 -10.19 -17.32 -18.86
CA LEU A 282 -9.37 -17.59 -17.68
C LEU A 282 -9.57 -19.02 -17.15
N LEU A 283 -10.82 -19.49 -17.09
CA LEU A 283 -11.16 -20.87 -16.72
C LEU A 283 -10.61 -21.88 -17.73
N ASN A 284 -10.65 -21.58 -19.03
CA ASN A 284 -10.06 -22.44 -20.05
C ASN A 284 -8.54 -22.60 -19.88
N PHE A 285 -7.81 -21.52 -19.56
CA PHE A 285 -6.38 -21.62 -19.26
C PHE A 285 -6.12 -22.45 -18.00
N TYR A 286 -6.92 -22.27 -16.95
CA TYR A 286 -6.82 -23.09 -15.74
C TYR A 286 -7.02 -24.59 -16.04
N ASN A 287 -8.08 -24.94 -16.77
CA ASN A 287 -8.39 -26.33 -17.12
C ASN A 287 -7.33 -26.98 -18.01
N LYS A 288 -6.66 -26.19 -18.87
CA LYS A 288 -5.51 -26.63 -19.68
C LYS A 288 -4.21 -26.71 -18.88
N LYS A 289 -4.25 -26.46 -17.57
CA LYS A 289 -3.10 -26.39 -16.64
C LYS A 289 -2.11 -25.28 -16.99
N CYS A 290 -2.53 -24.26 -17.73
CA CYS A 290 -1.74 -23.07 -18.03
C CYS A 290 -1.67 -22.11 -16.83
N PHE A 291 -2.60 -22.21 -15.87
CA PHE A 291 -2.55 -21.47 -14.60
C PHE A 291 -2.71 -22.39 -13.39
N HIS A 292 -2.23 -21.91 -12.25
CA HIS A 292 -2.78 -22.31 -10.97
C HIS A 292 -3.89 -21.30 -10.60
N TYR A 293 -5.09 -21.77 -10.27
CA TYR A 293 -6.23 -20.94 -9.89
C TYR A 293 -6.77 -21.41 -8.54
N LEU A 294 -7.28 -20.45 -7.78
CA LEU A 294 -7.92 -20.65 -6.50
C LEU A 294 -9.17 -21.54 -6.67
N ASN A 295 -9.25 -22.63 -5.92
CA ASN A 295 -10.48 -23.43 -5.83
C ASN A 295 -11.56 -22.62 -5.09
N ALA A 296 -12.26 -21.73 -5.79
CA ALA A 296 -13.48 -21.06 -5.32
C ALA A 296 -14.22 -20.40 -6.51
N LEU A 297 -14.92 -21.23 -7.29
CA LEU A 297 -16.21 -20.82 -7.86
C LEU A 297 -17.30 -21.22 -6.88
#